data_AF-F9PKX8-F1
#
_entry.id   AF-F9PKX8-F1
#
_cell.length_a   1.000
_cell.length_b   1.000
_cell.length_c   1.000
_cell.angle_alpha   90.00
_cell.angle_beta   90.00
_cell.angle_gamma   90.00
#
_symmetry.space_group_name_H-M   'P 1'
#
loop_
_entity.id
_entity.type
_entity.pdbx_description
1 polymer ?
#
loop_
_entity_poly.entity_id
_entity_poly.type
_entity_poly.pdbx_seq_one_letter_code
_entity_poly.pdbx_strand_id
1 'polypeptide(L)' 'MSFSLSRSRADYDAAVTQFPTSVPASWVGADSTACQTALTNASGLLTALATRYDTAASKVGVVESRNSPDGTS' A
#
# COMPACT_ATOMS: atom_id res chain seq x y z
N MET A 1 8.71 -19.42 7.35
CA MET A 1 8.65 -18.30 6.39
C MET A 1 8.97 -17.02 7.13
N SER A 2 10.00 -16.28 6.70
CA SER A 2 10.33 -14.95 7.23
C SER A 2 9.62 -13.87 6.41
N PHE A 3 9.11 -12.84 7.08
CA PHE A 3 8.49 -11.70 6.43
C PHE A 3 9.56 -10.80 5.80
N SER A 4 9.38 -10.40 4.54
CA SER A 4 10.24 -9.44 3.85
C SER A 4 9.43 -8.19 3.50
N LEU A 5 9.81 -7.04 4.08
CA LEU A 5 9.13 -5.78 3.87
C LEU A 5 9.20 -5.32 2.41
N SER A 6 10.35 -5.48 1.76
CA SER A 6 10.55 -5.12 0.35
C SER A 6 9.70 -5.98 -0.58
N ARG A 7 9.65 -7.30 -0.34
CA ARG A 7 8.76 -8.19 -1.11
C ARG A 7 7.30 -7.83 -0.91
N SER A 8 6.89 -7.60 0.34
CA SER A 8 5.53 -7.21 0.68
C SER A 8 5.12 -5.89 0.03
N ARG A 9 6.02 -4.90 -0.05
CA ARG A 9 5.75 -3.64 -0.79
C ARG A 9 5.63 -3.87 -2.29
N ALA A 10 6.49 -4.69 -2.89
CA ALA A 10 6.38 -5.02 -4.32
C ALA A 10 5.04 -5.70 -4.66
N ASP A 11 4.59 -6.63 -3.81
CA ASP A 11 3.29 -7.28 -3.96
C ASP A 11 2.13 -6.28 -3.81
N TYR A 12 2.23 -5.33 -2.87
CA TYR A 12 1.28 -4.23 -2.72
C TYR A 12 1.22 -3.35 -3.98
N ASP A 13 2.38 -2.91 -4.51
CA ASP A 13 2.43 -2.04 -5.69
C ASP A 13 1.81 -2.74 -6.91
N ALA A 14 2.09 -4.04 -7.10
CA ALA A 14 1.47 -4.84 -8.15
C ALA A 14 -0.06 -4.93 -7.96
N ALA A 15 -0.55 -5.18 -6.74
CA ALA A 15 -1.98 -5.28 -6.47
C ALA A 15 -2.72 -3.96 -6.73
N VAL A 16 -2.14 -2.81 -6.35
CA VAL A 16 -2.75 -1.49 -6.57
C VAL A 16 -2.91 -1.18 -8.05
N THR A 17 -1.96 -1.57 -8.91
CA THR A 17 -2.10 -1.34 -10.37
C THR A 17 -3.28 -2.08 -10.99
N GLN A 18 -3.72 -3.18 -10.37
CA GLN A 18 -4.83 -4.01 -10.84
C GLN A 18 -6.15 -3.64 -10.13
N PHE A 19 -6.12 -2.74 -9.15
CA PHE A 19 -7.29 -2.40 -8.36
C PHE A 19 -8.22 -1.46 -9.15
N PRO A 20 -9.50 -1.82 -9.35
CA PRO A 20 -10.44 -0.97 -10.07
C PRO A 20 -10.80 0.26 -9.23
N THR A 21 -10.68 1.45 -9.83
CA THR A 21 -11.04 2.72 -9.17
C THR A 21 -12.47 3.17 -9.47
N SER A 22 -13.11 2.56 -10.47
CA SER A 22 -14.48 2.89 -10.87
C SER A 22 -15.28 1.68 -11.30
N VAL A 23 -16.58 1.72 -11.04
CA VAL A 23 -17.53 0.79 -11.65
C VAL A 23 -17.65 1.06 -13.16
N PRO A 24 -18.02 0.05 -13.98
CA PRO A 24 -18.30 0.28 -15.40
C PRO A 24 -19.37 1.35 -15.61
N ALA A 25 -19.17 2.22 -16.62
CA ALA A 25 -20.12 3.30 -16.92
C ALA A 25 -21.52 2.81 -17.34
N SER A 26 -21.64 1.55 -17.79
CA SER A 26 -22.91 0.91 -18.10
C SER A 26 -23.73 0.52 -16.86
N TRP A 27 -23.13 0.53 -15.67
CA TRP A 27 -23.80 0.16 -14.43
C TRP A 27 -24.52 1.37 -13.83
N VAL A 28 -25.85 1.32 -13.83
CA VAL A 28 -26.71 2.39 -13.33
C VAL A 28 -27.55 1.90 -12.15
N GLY A 29 -27.86 2.80 -11.21
CA GLY A 29 -28.74 2.53 -10.08
C GLY A 29 -28.05 2.62 -8.71
N ALA A 30 -28.81 2.25 -7.67
CA ALA A 30 -28.35 2.35 -6.29
C ALA A 30 -27.16 1.40 -6.00
N ASP A 31 -27.20 0.19 -6.54
CA ASP A 31 -26.15 -0.81 -6.33
C ASP A 31 -24.82 -0.40 -6.97
N SER A 32 -24.84 0.24 -8.14
CA SER A 32 -23.61 0.74 -8.77
C SER A 32 -23.01 1.90 -7.98
N THR A 33 -23.85 2.76 -7.40
CA THR A 33 -23.42 3.84 -6.49
C THR A 33 -22.82 3.28 -5.19
N ALA A 34 -23.44 2.24 -4.61
CA ALA A 34 -22.93 1.57 -3.43
C ALA A 34 -21.58 0.88 -3.70
N CYS A 35 -21.45 0.21 -4.85
CA CYS A 35 -20.20 -0.40 -5.28
C CYS A 35 -19.11 0.65 -5.50
N GLN A 36 -19.42 1.77 -6.16
CA GLN A 36 -18.48 2.88 -6.33
C GLN A 36 -18.01 3.44 -4.98
N THR A 37 -18.92 3.55 -4.00
CA THR A 37 -18.57 3.99 -2.64
C THR A 37 -17.61 3.00 -1.96
N ALA A 38 -17.85 1.70 -2.10
CA ALA A 38 -16.97 0.67 -1.58
C ALA A 38 -15.58 0.72 -2.24
N LEU A 39 -15.49 0.92 -3.56
CA LEU A 39 -14.23 1.10 -4.28
C LEU A 39 -13.46 2.34 -3.79
N THR A 40 -14.14 3.46 -3.57
CA THR A 40 -13.54 4.67 -3.02
C THR A 40 -12.96 4.43 -1.63
N ASN A 41 -13.71 3.76 -0.74
CA ASN A 41 -13.24 3.43 0.61
C ASN A 41 -12.01 2.50 0.58
N ALA A 42 -12.07 1.47 -0.25
CA ALA A 42 -10.94 0.55 -0.43
C ALA A 42 -9.70 1.26 -0.98
N SER A 43 -9.86 2.15 -1.97
CA SER A 43 -8.77 2.98 -2.51
C SER A 43 -8.15 3.88 -1.42
N GLY A 44 -8.97 4.42 -0.53
CA GLY A 44 -8.50 5.18 0.63
C GLY A 44 -7.69 4.33 1.61
N LEU A 45 -8.13 3.09 1.88
CA LEU A 45 -7.39 2.15 2.73
C LEU A 45 -6.06 1.71 2.10
N LEU A 46 -6.04 1.46 0.79
CA LEU A 46 -4.80 1.17 0.06
C LEU A 46 -3.82 2.34 0.18
N THR A 47 -4.29 3.58 -0.06
CA THR A 47 -3.46 4.79 0.12
C THR A 47 -2.89 4.88 1.54
N ALA A 48 -3.70 4.62 2.57
CA ALA A 48 -3.23 4.60 3.95
C ALA A 48 -2.20 3.47 4.20
N LEU A 49 -2.34 2.33 3.54
CA LEU A 49 -1.38 1.23 3.59
C LEU A 49 -0.05 1.58 2.92
N ALA A 50 -0.06 2.27 1.77
CA ALA A 50 1.16 2.79 1.15
C ALA A 50 1.98 3.64 2.13
N THR A 51 1.33 4.60 2.81
CA THR A 51 1.97 5.46 3.81
C THR A 51 2.59 4.64 4.95
N ARG A 52 1.96 3.53 5.36
CA ARG A 52 2.51 2.64 6.39
C ARG A 52 3.76 1.91 5.90
N TYR A 53 3.77 1.46 4.65
CA TYR A 53 4.97 0.87 4.04
C TYR A 53 6.11 1.88 3.93
N ASP A 54 5.83 3.13 3.52
CA ASP A 54 6.85 4.18 3.42
C ASP A 54 7.45 4.48 4.80
N THR A 55 6.59 4.57 5.83
CA THR A 55 7.01 4.75 7.22
C THR A 55 7.85 3.57 7.71
N ALA A 56 7.45 2.33 7.39
CA ALA A 56 8.18 1.14 7.79
C ALA A 56 9.57 1.09 7.12
N ALA A 57 9.65 1.39 5.82
CA ALA A 57 10.90 1.44 5.08
C ALA A 57 11.86 2.50 5.66
N SER A 58 11.34 3.69 5.99
CA SER A 58 12.12 4.74 6.65
C SER A 58 12.66 4.28 8.01
N LYS A 59 11.82 3.67 8.86
CA LYS A 59 12.24 3.20 10.18
C LYS A 59 13.25 2.05 10.12
N VAL A 60 13.07 1.09 9.20
CA VAL A 60 14.02 0.00 9.00
C VAL A 60 15.37 0.54 8.51
N GLY A 61 15.38 1.47 7.53
CA GLY A 61 16.61 2.12 7.07
C GLY A 61 17.34 2.89 8.17
N VAL A 62 16.61 3.53 9.11
CA VAL A 62 17.21 4.16 10.30
C VAL A 62 17.85 3.14 11.25
N VAL A 63 17.29 1.94 11.39
CA VAL A 63 17.87 0.88 12.22
C VAL A 63 19.10 0.28 11.55
N GLU A 64 19.04 0.00 10.25
CA GLU A 64 20.16 -0.56 9.48
C GLU A 64 21.35 0.41 9.40
N SER A 65 21.11 1.71 9.26
CA SER A 65 22.16 2.73 9.32
C SER A 65 22.82 2.84 10.69
N ARG A 66 22.06 2.70 11.79
CA ARG A 66 22.61 2.69 13.16
C ARG A 66 23.43 1.44 13.47
N ASN A 67 23.09 0.31 12.86
CA ASN A 67 23.83 -0.95 12.98
C ASN A 67 24.95 -1.09 11.94
N SER A 68 25.13 -0.10 11.06
CA SER A 68 26.27 -0.07 10.14
C SER A 68 27.55 0.26 10.94
N PRO A 69 28.65 -0.48 10.76
CA PRO A 69 29.84 -0.40 11.60
C PRO A 69 30.64 0.90 11.44
N ASP A 70 30.19 1.83 10.59
CA ASP A 70 30.82 3.14 10.38
C ASP A 70 30.54 4.16 11.51
N GLY A 71 29.96 3.73 12.62
CA GLY A 71 29.86 4.49 13.86
C GLY A 71 31.21 4.58 14.61
N THR A 72 32.12 5.41 14.08
CA THR A 72 33.20 6.16 14.77
C THR A 72 34.09 5.39 15.76
N SER A 73 35.34 5.15 15.34
CA SER A 73 36.53 4.97 16.20
C SER A 73 36.83 6.18 17.08
#